data_AF-A0A348V3C4-F1
#
_entry.id   AF-A0A348V3C4-F1
#
_cell.length_a   1.000
_cell.length_b   1.000
_cell.length_c   1.000
_cell.angle_alpha   90.00
_cell.angle_beta   90.00
_cell.angle_gamma   90.00
#
_symmetry.space_group_name_H-M   'P 1'
#
loop_
_entity.id
_entity.type
_entity.pdbx_description
1 polymer ?
#
loop_
_entity_poly.entity_id
_entity_poly.type
_entity_poly.pdbx_seq_one_letter_code
_entity_poly.pdbx_strand_id
1 'polypeptide(L)'
;MKSRKLKISLLVIPFCLFIFSLDALSQVRGKVRGTVVDSQGNPVEKATVTIVSTRLASQRYETKSGKDGKFTQVGIYPGYYQVTIKKDGYLPKTFEVHVEIDGEANLEVIKLETADEQAMKSLSGADKAFLKANEYYNKQDYEKAAAGFQEAIGLSPNNWAYHFNLGLAYKKLNKLAEARESFARAVELNPDSFSANKEMGELLARESEFEKAAGYYRKAVSLSPNDPDAHYNLGVCLVNLGQSEEAQCHFQKAVELKPDYAEAYFQLGSIYISQNKKEEAIASLEKFIELAPQHEKAALARQLLEYLKK
;
A
#
# COMPACT_ATOMS: atom_id res chain seq x y z
N MET A 1 60.00 -26.15 24.85
CA MET A 1 58.90 -25.24 24.45
C MET A 1 58.57 -25.48 22.99
N LYS A 2 57.46 -26.17 22.70
CA LYS A 2 57.02 -26.54 21.34
C LYS A 2 56.09 -25.46 20.78
N SER A 3 56.48 -24.80 19.69
CA SER A 3 55.58 -23.88 18.96
C SER A 3 54.59 -24.70 18.11
N ARG A 4 53.30 -24.60 18.44
CA ARG A 4 52.21 -25.17 17.63
C ARG A 4 51.89 -24.22 16.48
N LYS A 5 52.22 -24.63 15.26
CA LYS A 5 51.68 -24.04 14.02
C LYS A 5 50.18 -24.37 13.95
N LEU A 6 49.31 -23.35 14.04
CA LEU A 6 47.88 -23.49 13.78
C LEU A 6 47.68 -23.58 12.25
N LYS A 7 47.21 -24.72 11.75
CA LYS A 7 46.69 -24.87 10.39
C LYS A 7 45.28 -24.25 10.37
N ILE A 8 45.09 -23.19 9.60
CA ILE A 8 43.76 -22.66 9.27
C ILE A 8 43.25 -23.50 8.10
N SER A 9 42.36 -24.44 8.38
CA SER A 9 41.60 -25.14 7.35
C SER A 9 40.48 -24.22 6.89
N LEU A 10 40.54 -23.76 5.62
CA LEU A 10 39.40 -23.13 4.96
C LEU A 10 38.27 -24.17 4.87
N LEU A 11 37.26 -24.02 5.72
CA LEU A 11 35.99 -24.70 5.55
C LEU A 11 35.21 -23.92 4.48
N VAL A 12 35.22 -24.43 3.25
CA VAL A 12 34.31 -23.98 2.19
C VAL A 12 32.91 -24.37 2.64
N ILE A 13 32.16 -23.40 3.18
CA ILE A 13 30.73 -23.57 3.46
C ILE A 13 30.04 -23.56 2.09
N PRO A 14 29.37 -24.64 1.66
CA PRO A 14 28.63 -24.60 0.42
C PRO A 14 27.50 -23.58 0.57
N PHE A 15 27.45 -22.66 -0.38
CA PHE A 15 26.38 -21.68 -0.57
C PHE A 15 25.09 -22.47 -0.81
N CYS A 16 24.38 -22.81 0.27
CA CYS A 16 23.02 -23.31 0.17
C CYS A 16 22.19 -22.18 -0.41
N LEU A 17 21.99 -22.24 -1.73
CA LEU A 17 20.83 -21.67 -2.40
C LEU A 17 19.60 -22.18 -1.66
N PHE A 18 19.13 -21.40 -0.68
CA PHE A 18 17.76 -21.50 -0.22
C PHE A 18 16.90 -21.04 -1.39
N ILE A 19 16.56 -22.00 -2.25
CA ILE A 19 15.37 -21.93 -3.07
C ILE A 19 14.23 -21.90 -2.05
N PHE A 20 13.82 -20.70 -1.63
CA PHE A 20 12.53 -20.54 -1.00
C PHE A 20 11.51 -20.99 -2.04
N SER A 21 10.93 -22.16 -1.81
CA SER A 21 9.75 -22.57 -2.55
C SER A 21 8.71 -21.45 -2.42
N LEU A 22 7.95 -21.20 -3.49
CA LEU A 22 6.80 -20.28 -3.45
C LEU A 22 5.83 -20.57 -2.29
N ASP A 23 5.89 -21.76 -1.70
CA ASP A 23 5.10 -22.16 -0.53
C ASP A 23 5.55 -21.49 0.79
N ALA A 24 6.80 -21.06 0.94
CA ALA A 24 7.29 -20.46 2.20
C ALA A 24 6.82 -19.01 2.39
N LEU A 25 6.65 -18.24 1.31
CA LEU A 25 6.06 -16.90 1.35
C LEU A 25 4.54 -16.94 1.64
N SER A 26 3.90 -18.10 1.50
CA SER A 26 2.45 -18.26 1.77
C SER A 26 2.10 -18.36 3.26
N GLN A 27 3.10 -18.52 4.15
CA GLN A 27 2.87 -18.75 5.59
C GLN A 27 3.10 -17.53 6.48
N VAL A 28 3.72 -16.47 5.96
CA VAL A 28 3.99 -15.29 6.77
C VAL A 28 2.79 -14.34 6.75
N ARG A 29 2.11 -14.23 7.90
CA ARG A 29 0.91 -13.43 8.05
C ARG A 29 1.09 -12.42 9.18
N GLY A 30 0.73 -11.18 8.93
CA GLY A 30 0.78 -10.11 9.92
C GLY A 30 -0.41 -10.12 10.87
N LYS A 31 -0.42 -9.12 11.75
CA LYS A 31 -1.50 -8.90 12.73
C LYS A 31 -1.88 -7.42 12.81
N VAL A 32 -3.16 -7.18 13.08
CA VAL A 32 -3.72 -5.87 13.41
C VAL A 32 -4.28 -5.97 14.83
N ARG A 33 -3.89 -5.05 15.71
CA ARG A 33 -4.43 -4.97 17.07
C ARG A 33 -4.76 -3.53 17.45
N GLY A 34 -5.59 -3.37 18.47
CA GLY A 34 -5.83 -2.07 19.08
C GLY A 34 -6.72 -2.13 20.31
N THR A 35 -6.97 -0.96 20.90
CA THR A 35 -7.84 -0.82 22.08
C THR A 35 -8.96 0.17 21.78
N VAL A 36 -10.21 -0.27 21.93
CA VAL A 36 -11.40 0.55 21.68
C VAL A 36 -11.92 1.10 23.01
N VAL A 37 -12.05 2.42 23.10
CA VAL A 37 -12.56 3.12 24.27
C VAL A 37 -13.64 4.14 23.89
N ASP A 38 -14.47 4.57 24.85
CA ASP A 38 -15.40 5.68 24.66
C ASP A 38 -14.69 7.05 24.80
N SER A 39 -15.44 8.14 24.70
CA SER A 39 -14.92 9.50 24.85
C SER A 39 -14.31 9.80 26.22
N GLN A 40 -14.69 9.03 27.26
CA GLN A 40 -14.17 9.14 28.62
C GLN A 40 -12.97 8.22 28.87
N GLY A 41 -12.63 7.35 27.91
CA GLY A 41 -11.53 6.39 28.00
C GLY A 41 -11.93 5.04 28.60
N ASN A 42 -13.23 4.76 28.80
CA ASN A 42 -13.68 3.46 29.29
C ASN A 42 -13.62 2.42 28.16
N PRO A 43 -13.23 1.17 28.45
CA PRO A 43 -13.20 0.11 27.44
C PRO A 43 -14.56 -0.17 26.82
N VAL A 44 -14.60 -0.30 25.49
CA VAL A 44 -15.82 -0.66 24.75
C VAL A 44 -15.77 -2.15 24.40
N GLU A 45 -16.60 -2.95 25.07
CA GLU A 45 -16.70 -4.40 24.84
C GLU A 45 -17.52 -4.72 23.57
N LYS A 46 -17.13 -5.77 22.83
CA LYS A 46 -17.86 -6.30 21.66
C LYS A 46 -18.07 -5.26 20.55
N ALA A 47 -17.15 -4.32 20.39
CA ALA A 47 -17.07 -3.51 19.18
C ALA A 47 -16.64 -4.42 18.01
N THR A 48 -17.36 -4.40 16.91
CA THR A 48 -17.03 -5.17 15.70
C THR A 48 -15.93 -4.45 14.94
N VAL A 49 -14.87 -5.18 14.59
CA VAL A 49 -13.74 -4.68 13.81
C VAL A 49 -13.71 -5.43 12.48
N THR A 50 -13.96 -4.72 11.39
CA THR A 50 -13.89 -5.27 10.02
C THR A 50 -12.65 -4.74 9.33
N ILE A 51 -11.86 -5.61 8.71
CA ILE A 51 -10.60 -5.29 8.04
C ILE A 51 -10.74 -5.72 6.58
N VAL A 52 -10.69 -4.78 5.64
CA VAL A 52 -10.91 -5.04 4.20
C VAL A 52 -9.72 -4.50 3.41
N SER A 53 -9.14 -5.33 2.54
CA SER A 53 -8.02 -4.89 1.71
C SER A 53 -8.44 -3.77 0.75
N THR A 54 -7.61 -2.75 0.60
CA THR A 54 -7.82 -1.68 -0.40
C THR A 54 -7.49 -2.13 -1.82
N ARG A 55 -6.79 -3.26 -1.99
CA ARG A 55 -6.38 -3.81 -3.30
C ARG A 55 -7.26 -4.98 -3.75
N LEU A 56 -7.60 -5.89 -2.83
CA LEU A 56 -8.33 -7.12 -3.12
C LEU A 56 -9.49 -7.30 -2.14
N ALA A 57 -10.66 -6.79 -2.46
CA ALA A 57 -11.78 -6.78 -1.53
C ALA A 57 -12.37 -8.18 -1.18
N SER A 58 -11.90 -9.26 -1.81
CA SER A 58 -12.09 -10.64 -1.34
C SER A 58 -11.31 -10.96 -0.05
N GLN A 59 -10.25 -10.19 0.25
CA GLN A 59 -9.50 -10.27 1.50
C GLN A 59 -10.20 -9.42 2.57
N ARG A 60 -11.00 -10.10 3.39
CA ARG A 60 -11.74 -9.52 4.49
C ARG A 60 -11.56 -10.34 5.76
N TYR A 61 -11.40 -9.65 6.89
CA TYR A 61 -11.30 -10.23 8.22
C TYR A 61 -12.28 -9.54 9.17
N GLU A 62 -12.71 -10.25 10.20
CA GLU A 62 -13.61 -9.71 11.22
C GLU A 62 -13.22 -10.24 12.61
N THR A 63 -13.14 -9.34 13.59
CA THR A 63 -12.90 -9.66 14.99
C THR A 63 -13.74 -8.74 15.89
N LYS A 64 -13.70 -8.95 17.21
CA LYS A 64 -14.41 -8.14 18.20
C LYS A 64 -13.51 -7.76 19.37
N SER A 65 -13.76 -6.60 19.98
CA SER A 65 -13.09 -6.21 21.22
C SER A 65 -13.55 -7.04 22.41
N GLY A 66 -12.61 -7.35 23.30
CA GLY A 66 -12.85 -8.00 24.59
C GLY A 66 -13.38 -7.04 25.66
N LYS A 67 -13.53 -7.55 26.88
CA LYS A 67 -14.00 -6.77 28.05
C LYS A 67 -13.07 -5.61 28.43
N ASP A 68 -11.79 -5.76 28.11
CA ASP A 68 -10.75 -4.74 28.28
C ASP A 68 -10.65 -3.81 27.06
N GLY A 69 -11.59 -3.89 26.11
CA GLY A 69 -11.63 -3.07 24.89
C GLY A 69 -10.61 -3.48 23.83
N LYS A 70 -9.75 -4.46 24.12
CA LYS A 70 -8.69 -4.88 23.19
C LYS A 70 -9.21 -5.84 22.14
N PHE A 71 -8.69 -5.73 20.92
CA PHE A 71 -8.88 -6.72 19.88
C PHE A 71 -7.54 -7.08 19.24
N THR A 72 -7.47 -8.27 18.65
CA THR A 72 -6.36 -8.68 17.80
C THR A 72 -6.90 -9.56 16.68
N GLN A 73 -6.56 -9.22 15.45
CA GLN A 73 -6.76 -10.05 14.28
C GLN A 73 -5.38 -10.51 13.79
N VAL A 74 -5.12 -11.80 13.86
CA VAL A 74 -3.92 -12.43 13.30
C VAL A 74 -4.23 -13.04 11.95
N GLY A 75 -3.20 -13.37 11.18
CA GLY A 75 -3.38 -14.10 9.94
C GLY A 75 -3.75 -13.20 8.75
N ILE A 76 -3.40 -11.92 8.82
CA ILE A 76 -3.69 -10.95 7.77
C ILE A 76 -2.57 -11.00 6.74
N TYR A 77 -2.92 -11.06 5.46
CA TYR A 77 -1.90 -11.00 4.41
C TYR A 77 -1.21 -9.62 4.42
N PRO A 78 0.05 -9.52 3.98
CA PRO A 78 0.70 -8.22 3.84
C PRO A 78 -0.07 -7.33 2.85
N GLY A 79 -0.25 -6.06 3.19
CA GLY A 79 -0.95 -5.11 2.33
C GLY A 79 -1.64 -3.98 3.09
N TYR A 80 -2.43 -3.20 2.34
CA TYR A 80 -3.17 -2.06 2.86
C TYR A 80 -4.61 -2.43 3.11
N TYR A 81 -5.12 -2.02 4.27
CA TYR A 81 -6.46 -2.35 4.71
C TYR A 81 -7.18 -1.12 5.24
N GLN A 82 -8.46 -1.00 4.89
CA GLN A 82 -9.40 -0.19 5.63
C GLN A 82 -9.92 -1.02 6.81
N VAL A 83 -9.74 -0.51 8.01
CA VAL A 83 -10.26 -1.11 9.23
C VAL A 83 -11.38 -0.22 9.74
N THR A 84 -12.55 -0.80 9.95
CA THR A 84 -13.74 -0.11 10.44
C THR A 84 -14.18 -0.71 11.76
N ILE A 85 -14.37 0.16 12.76
CA ILE A 85 -14.86 -0.20 14.09
C ILE A 85 -16.29 0.28 14.26
N LYS A 86 -17.19 -0.62 14.67
CA LYS A 86 -18.60 -0.33 14.89
C LYS A 86 -19.08 -0.84 16.25
N LYS A 87 -19.90 -0.03 16.91
CA LYS A 87 -20.60 -0.41 18.14
C LYS A 87 -21.92 0.36 18.20
N ASP A 88 -23.00 -0.31 18.60
CA ASP A 88 -24.30 0.34 18.79
C ASP A 88 -24.20 1.50 19.79
N GLY A 89 -24.76 2.64 19.41
CA GLY A 89 -24.69 3.89 20.19
C GLY A 89 -23.45 4.75 19.91
N TYR A 90 -22.56 4.32 19.02
CA TYR A 90 -21.33 5.04 18.67
C TYR A 90 -21.21 5.30 17.17
N LEU A 91 -20.55 6.41 16.82
CA LEU A 91 -20.13 6.71 15.45
C LEU A 91 -19.07 5.68 15.02
N PRO A 92 -19.23 5.04 13.85
CA PRO A 92 -18.21 4.14 13.33
C PRO A 92 -16.94 4.94 13.01
N LYS A 93 -15.78 4.34 13.29
CA LYS A 93 -14.48 4.90 12.90
C LYS A 93 -13.80 4.01 11.89
N THR A 94 -13.36 4.60 10.80
CA THR A 94 -12.60 3.94 9.73
C THR A 94 -11.24 4.57 9.59
N PHE A 95 -10.21 3.73 9.55
CA PHE A 95 -8.82 4.13 9.40
C PHE A 95 -8.10 3.17 8.45
N GLU A 96 -6.98 3.63 7.93
CA GLU A 96 -6.14 2.85 7.03
C GLU A 96 -4.94 2.28 7.78
N VAL A 97 -4.61 1.02 7.52
CA VAL A 97 -3.42 0.36 8.07
C VAL A 97 -2.62 -0.30 6.97
N HIS A 98 -1.30 -0.28 7.14
CA HIS A 98 -0.39 -1.13 6.40
C HIS A 98 0.01 -2.32 7.28
N VAL A 99 -0.17 -3.52 6.77
CA VAL A 99 0.27 -4.76 7.41
C VAL A 99 1.48 -5.28 6.66
N GLU A 100 2.61 -5.37 7.36
CA GLU A 100 3.87 -5.88 6.81
C GLU A 100 4.01 -7.39 7.03
N ILE A 101 4.95 -8.02 6.32
CA ILE A 101 5.38 -9.42 6.52
C ILE A 101 5.89 -9.58 7.96
N ASP A 102 5.32 -10.52 8.72
CA ASP A 102 5.55 -10.68 10.17
C ASP A 102 5.35 -9.40 11.00
N GLY A 103 4.70 -8.39 10.41
CA GLY A 103 4.53 -7.06 10.97
C GLY A 103 3.32 -6.93 11.88
N GLU A 104 3.37 -5.91 12.73
CA GLU A 104 2.27 -5.51 13.61
C GLU A 104 1.75 -4.13 13.24
N ALA A 105 0.53 -4.07 12.74
CA ALA A 105 -0.23 -2.83 12.64
C ALA A 105 -0.88 -2.56 14.00
N ASN A 106 -0.26 -1.70 14.79
CA ASN A 106 -0.78 -1.28 16.09
C ASN A 106 -1.61 -0.01 15.94
N LEU A 107 -2.92 -0.16 16.03
CA LEU A 107 -3.85 0.94 16.16
C LEU A 107 -3.90 1.24 17.64
N GLU A 108 -3.44 2.41 18.07
CA GLU A 108 -3.34 2.76 19.48
C GLU A 108 -4.71 2.79 20.19
N VAL A 109 -4.97 3.80 21.01
CA VAL A 109 -6.27 3.97 21.67
C VAL A 109 -7.26 4.60 20.69
N ILE A 110 -8.25 3.82 20.28
CA ILE A 110 -9.30 4.24 19.34
C ILE A 110 -10.50 4.72 20.15
N LYS A 111 -10.66 6.03 20.23
CA LYS A 111 -11.79 6.67 20.94
C LYS A 111 -13.02 6.71 20.05
N LEU A 112 -14.11 6.07 20.45
CA LEU A 112 -15.41 6.18 19.81
C LEU A 112 -16.22 7.32 20.40
N GLU A 113 -16.91 8.05 19.54
CA GLU A 113 -17.82 9.14 19.91
C GLU A 113 -19.25 8.62 19.92
N THR A 114 -20.04 9.04 20.90
CA THR A 114 -21.46 8.67 20.99
C THR A 114 -22.24 9.29 19.84
N ALA A 115 -23.13 8.52 19.25
CA ALA A 115 -24.01 8.97 18.19
C ALA A 115 -25.41 9.22 18.75
N ASP A 116 -26.01 10.36 18.41
CA ASP A 116 -27.43 10.59 18.70
C ASP A 116 -28.33 9.69 17.81
N GLU A 117 -29.62 9.61 18.13
CA GLU A 117 -30.57 8.73 17.48
C GLU A 117 -30.73 9.02 15.97
N GLN A 118 -30.57 10.28 15.56
CA GLN A 118 -30.66 10.70 14.17
C GLN A 118 -29.38 10.36 13.39
N ALA A 119 -28.21 10.53 14.01
CA ALA A 119 -26.92 10.07 13.48
C ALA A 119 -26.92 8.55 13.34
N MET A 120 -27.38 7.80 14.34
CA MET A 120 -27.47 6.33 14.27
C MET A 120 -28.37 5.83 13.14
N LYS A 121 -29.52 6.50 12.91
CA LYS A 121 -30.43 6.14 11.81
C LYS A 121 -29.78 6.40 10.44
N SER A 122 -29.12 7.55 10.25
CA SER A 122 -28.40 7.89 9.02
C SER A 122 -27.16 7.02 8.79
N LEU A 123 -26.41 6.69 9.84
CA LEU A 123 -25.24 5.80 9.79
C LEU A 123 -25.61 4.37 9.41
N SER A 124 -26.74 3.87 9.93
CA SER A 124 -27.23 2.54 9.54
C SER A 124 -27.55 2.46 8.04
N GLY A 125 -28.01 3.57 7.44
CA GLY A 125 -28.29 3.67 6.00
C GLY A 125 -27.02 3.80 5.17
N ALA A 126 -26.15 4.76 5.51
CA ALA A 126 -24.91 5.03 4.78
C ALA A 126 -23.99 3.80 4.76
N ASP A 127 -23.83 3.13 5.90
CA ASP A 127 -23.02 1.93 6.01
C ASP A 127 -23.61 0.74 5.25
N LYS A 128 -24.94 0.60 5.24
CA LYS A 128 -25.60 -0.44 4.47
C LYS A 128 -25.43 -0.21 2.97
N ALA A 129 -25.58 1.04 2.52
CA ALA A 129 -25.33 1.44 1.15
C ALA A 129 -23.86 1.17 0.76
N PHE A 130 -22.91 1.56 1.61
CA PHE A 130 -21.48 1.31 1.41
C PHE A 130 -21.13 -0.19 1.35
N LEU A 131 -21.67 -1.00 2.26
CA LEU A 131 -21.44 -2.45 2.25
C LEU A 131 -22.02 -3.10 0.99
N LYS A 132 -23.23 -2.73 0.59
CA LYS A 132 -23.85 -3.20 -0.65
C LYS A 132 -23.06 -2.76 -1.89
N ALA A 133 -22.55 -1.53 -1.89
CA ALA A 133 -21.70 -1.02 -2.96
C ALA A 133 -20.39 -1.83 -3.07
N ASN A 134 -19.77 -2.17 -1.94
CA ASN A 134 -18.60 -3.06 -1.92
C ASN A 134 -18.93 -4.46 -2.46
N GLU A 135 -20.11 -5.01 -2.18
CA GLU A 135 -20.54 -6.28 -2.78
C GLU A 135 -20.64 -6.20 -4.30
N TYR A 136 -21.16 -5.10 -4.85
CA TYR A 136 -21.17 -4.86 -6.29
C TYR A 136 -19.76 -4.68 -6.85
N TYR A 137 -18.90 -3.93 -6.16
CA TYR A 137 -17.51 -3.75 -6.55
C TYR A 137 -16.77 -5.09 -6.64
N ASN A 138 -17.01 -6.00 -5.69
CA ASN A 138 -16.45 -7.35 -5.68
C ASN A 138 -16.96 -8.23 -6.82
N LYS A 139 -18.21 -8.01 -7.22
CA LYS A 139 -18.82 -8.63 -8.41
C LYS A 139 -18.40 -7.96 -9.71
N GLN A 140 -17.53 -6.95 -9.65
CA GLN A 140 -17.08 -6.13 -10.78
C GLN A 140 -18.21 -5.35 -11.47
N ASP A 141 -19.34 -5.17 -10.78
CA ASP A 141 -20.44 -4.32 -11.21
C ASP A 141 -20.15 -2.89 -10.71
N TYR A 142 -19.21 -2.22 -11.39
CA TYR A 142 -18.64 -0.96 -10.93
C TYR A 142 -19.62 0.20 -11.03
N GLU A 143 -20.57 0.15 -11.95
CA GLU A 143 -21.66 1.11 -12.07
C GLU A 143 -22.58 1.08 -10.84
N LYS A 144 -23.02 -0.12 -10.42
CA LYS A 144 -23.83 -0.23 -9.19
C LYS A 144 -23.01 0.05 -7.94
N ALA A 145 -21.72 -0.29 -7.94
CA ALA A 145 -20.83 0.09 -6.85
C ALA A 145 -20.75 1.61 -6.70
N ALA A 146 -20.48 2.33 -7.79
CA ALA A 146 -20.43 3.79 -7.79
C ALA A 146 -21.75 4.41 -7.30
N ALA A 147 -22.89 3.92 -7.79
CA ALA A 147 -24.20 4.40 -7.34
C ALA A 147 -24.44 4.20 -5.84
N GLY A 148 -24.07 3.02 -5.30
CA GLY A 148 -24.20 2.76 -3.87
C GLY A 148 -23.21 3.55 -3.01
N PHE A 149 -22.01 3.84 -3.50
CA PHE A 149 -21.08 4.75 -2.81
C PHE A 149 -21.59 6.20 -2.82
N GLN A 150 -22.19 6.67 -3.92
CA GLN A 150 -22.85 7.97 -3.98
C GLN A 150 -24.02 8.06 -3.00
N GLU A 151 -24.83 7.00 -2.88
CA GLU A 151 -25.89 6.91 -1.86
C GLU A 151 -25.31 7.03 -0.44
N ALA A 152 -24.23 6.30 -0.15
CA ALA A 152 -23.55 6.38 1.14
C ALA A 152 -23.02 7.80 1.44
N ILE A 153 -22.45 8.47 0.43
CA ILE A 153 -21.98 9.86 0.54
C ILE A 153 -23.15 10.83 0.76
N GLY A 154 -24.28 10.65 0.08
CA GLY A 154 -25.47 11.48 0.27
C GLY A 154 -26.01 11.40 1.71
N LEU A 155 -25.85 10.24 2.37
CA LEU A 155 -26.26 10.02 3.75
C LEU A 155 -25.21 10.45 4.78
N SER A 156 -23.91 10.34 4.45
CA SER A 156 -22.80 10.76 5.31
C SER A 156 -21.63 11.29 4.47
N PRO A 157 -21.63 12.60 4.14
CA PRO A 157 -20.72 13.17 3.15
C PRO A 157 -19.28 13.36 3.64
N ASN A 158 -19.05 13.28 4.95
CA ASN A 158 -17.74 13.55 5.56
C ASN A 158 -16.92 12.28 5.84
N ASN A 159 -17.32 11.13 5.30
CA ASN A 159 -16.54 9.90 5.41
C ASN A 159 -15.59 9.75 4.22
N TRP A 160 -14.30 9.98 4.46
CA TRP A 160 -13.24 9.88 3.43
C TRP A 160 -13.22 8.53 2.71
N ALA A 161 -13.55 7.43 3.41
CA ALA A 161 -13.50 6.08 2.83
C ALA A 161 -14.57 5.89 1.74
N TYR A 162 -15.72 6.56 1.85
CA TYR A 162 -16.76 6.47 0.83
C TYR A 162 -16.33 7.16 -0.46
N HIS A 163 -15.74 8.36 -0.34
CA HIS A 163 -15.15 9.09 -1.47
C HIS A 163 -14.00 8.31 -2.10
N PHE A 164 -13.12 7.72 -1.29
CA PHE A 164 -12.02 6.89 -1.79
C PHE A 164 -12.53 5.69 -2.61
N ASN A 165 -13.49 4.94 -2.09
CA ASN A 165 -14.03 3.77 -2.79
C ASN A 165 -14.87 4.15 -4.03
N LEU A 166 -15.54 5.31 -4.02
CA LEU A 166 -16.15 5.87 -5.22
C LEU A 166 -15.09 6.18 -6.29
N GLY A 167 -13.96 6.78 -5.89
CA GLY A 167 -12.83 7.02 -6.78
C GLY A 167 -12.28 5.74 -7.41
N LEU A 168 -12.14 4.67 -6.61
CA LEU A 168 -11.73 3.35 -7.12
C LEU A 168 -12.73 2.81 -8.15
N ALA A 169 -14.04 2.91 -7.88
CA ALA A 169 -15.07 2.49 -8.83
C ALA A 169 -14.99 3.27 -10.15
N TYR A 170 -14.85 4.60 -10.09
CA TYR A 170 -14.67 5.42 -11.29
C TYR A 170 -13.38 5.10 -12.06
N LYS A 171 -12.27 4.85 -11.36
CA LYS A 171 -11.03 4.41 -12.00
C LYS A 171 -11.23 3.11 -12.77
N LYS A 172 -11.97 2.14 -12.22
CA LYS A 172 -12.33 0.88 -12.91
C LYS A 172 -13.24 1.09 -14.12
N LEU A 173 -14.10 2.11 -14.08
CA LEU A 173 -14.93 2.56 -15.20
C LEU A 173 -14.18 3.44 -16.22
N ASN A 174 -12.87 3.67 -16.03
CA ASN A 174 -12.06 4.59 -16.82
C ASN A 174 -12.60 6.05 -16.84
N LYS A 175 -13.33 6.43 -15.79
CA LYS A 175 -13.86 7.77 -15.53
C LYS A 175 -12.85 8.57 -14.71
N LEU A 176 -11.73 8.93 -15.34
CA LEU A 176 -10.55 9.44 -14.62
C LEU A 176 -10.78 10.81 -13.96
N ALA A 177 -11.59 11.68 -14.56
CA ALA A 177 -11.93 12.98 -13.99
C ALA A 177 -12.75 12.83 -12.70
N GLU A 178 -13.81 12.01 -12.74
CA GLU A 178 -14.64 11.74 -11.57
C GLU A 178 -13.87 10.97 -10.48
N ALA A 179 -12.95 10.09 -10.87
CA ALA A 179 -12.04 9.42 -9.94
C ALA A 179 -11.14 10.44 -9.22
N ARG A 180 -10.54 11.39 -9.97
CA ARG A 180 -9.70 12.46 -9.43
C ARG A 180 -10.45 13.32 -8.42
N GLU A 181 -11.68 13.74 -8.74
CA GLU A 181 -12.52 14.51 -7.81
C GLU A 181 -12.81 13.74 -6.52
N SER A 182 -13.17 12.45 -6.65
CA SER A 182 -13.49 11.59 -5.52
C SER A 182 -12.27 11.34 -4.63
N PHE A 183 -11.09 11.09 -5.21
CA PHE A 183 -9.86 10.93 -4.45
C PHE A 183 -9.40 12.26 -3.83
N ALA A 184 -9.54 13.38 -4.52
CA ALA A 184 -9.23 14.70 -3.95
C ALA A 184 -10.08 14.98 -2.71
N ARG A 185 -11.38 14.65 -2.75
CA ARG A 185 -12.26 14.78 -1.58
C ARG A 185 -11.87 13.81 -0.46
N ALA A 186 -11.44 12.59 -0.80
CA ALA A 186 -10.93 11.64 0.20
C ALA A 186 -9.65 12.16 0.89
N VAL A 187 -8.71 12.76 0.15
CA VAL A 187 -7.51 13.38 0.72
C VAL A 187 -7.86 14.62 1.56
N GLU A 188 -8.81 15.44 1.13
CA GLU A 188 -9.24 16.60 1.92
C GLU A 188 -9.80 16.18 3.29
N LEU A 189 -10.63 15.13 3.30
CA LEU A 189 -11.24 14.59 4.52
C LEU A 189 -10.26 13.77 5.38
N ASN A 190 -9.26 13.14 4.76
CA ASN A 190 -8.19 12.42 5.45
C ASN A 190 -6.84 12.63 4.73
N PRO A 191 -6.11 13.72 5.07
CA PRO A 191 -4.82 14.03 4.45
C PRO A 191 -3.74 12.97 4.68
N ASP A 192 -3.93 12.12 5.69
CA ASP A 192 -3.02 11.06 6.09
C ASP A 192 -3.43 9.68 5.55
N SER A 193 -4.41 9.60 4.63
CA SER A 193 -4.66 8.34 3.91
C SER A 193 -3.55 8.08 2.91
N PHE A 194 -2.76 7.04 3.19
CA PHE A 194 -1.74 6.54 2.27
C PHE A 194 -2.34 6.20 0.89
N SER A 195 -3.42 5.41 0.84
CA SER A 195 -3.97 4.96 -0.45
C SER A 195 -4.54 6.12 -1.24
N ALA A 196 -5.25 7.07 -0.61
CA ALA A 196 -5.79 8.22 -1.32
C ALA A 196 -4.67 9.11 -1.91
N ASN A 197 -3.60 9.35 -1.15
CA ASN A 197 -2.42 10.07 -1.66
C ASN A 197 -1.76 9.32 -2.82
N LYS A 198 -1.59 7.99 -2.71
CA LYS A 198 -0.99 7.18 -3.78
C LYS A 198 -1.82 7.21 -5.07
N GLU A 199 -3.14 7.07 -4.96
CA GLU A 199 -4.06 7.10 -6.10
C GLU A 199 -4.10 8.50 -6.76
N MET A 200 -4.07 9.58 -5.97
CA MET A 200 -3.93 10.94 -6.49
C MET A 200 -2.61 11.13 -7.24
N GLY A 201 -1.50 10.66 -6.67
CA GLY A 201 -0.19 10.69 -7.33
C GLY A 201 -0.22 9.97 -8.68
N GLU A 202 -0.88 8.81 -8.75
CA GLU A 202 -0.97 8.03 -9.98
C GLU A 202 -1.76 8.76 -11.07
N LEU A 203 -2.94 9.29 -10.74
CA LEU A 203 -3.76 10.01 -11.72
C LEU A 203 -3.03 11.24 -12.26
N LEU A 204 -2.39 12.02 -11.39
CA LEU A 204 -1.63 13.20 -11.80
C LEU A 204 -0.41 12.84 -12.67
N ALA A 205 0.30 11.75 -12.34
CA ALA A 205 1.41 11.29 -13.14
C ALA A 205 0.96 10.85 -14.55
N ARG A 206 -0.20 10.20 -14.68
CA ARG A 206 -0.79 9.84 -15.99
C ARG A 206 -1.16 11.07 -16.83
N GLU A 207 -1.51 12.17 -16.17
CA GLU A 207 -1.77 13.48 -16.79
C GLU A 207 -0.47 14.30 -17.00
N SER A 208 0.70 13.72 -16.73
CA SER A 208 2.01 14.37 -16.80
C SER A 208 2.17 15.57 -15.85
N GLU A 209 1.32 15.70 -14.83
CA GLU A 209 1.44 16.69 -13.75
C GLU A 209 2.46 16.21 -12.69
N PHE A 210 3.71 15.98 -13.10
CA PHE A 210 4.72 15.27 -12.29
C PHE A 210 5.09 15.97 -10.99
N GLU A 211 5.13 17.31 -10.94
CA GLU A 211 5.42 18.05 -9.70
C GLU A 211 4.35 17.80 -8.64
N LYS A 212 3.07 17.85 -9.04
CA LYS A 212 1.96 17.58 -8.12
C LYS A 212 1.94 16.12 -7.72
N ALA A 213 2.13 15.20 -8.67
CA ALA A 213 2.21 13.77 -8.41
C ALA A 213 3.32 13.44 -7.39
N ALA A 214 4.51 14.02 -7.56
CA ALA A 214 5.62 13.86 -6.62
C ALA A 214 5.26 14.36 -5.21
N GLY A 215 4.50 15.46 -5.09
CA GLY A 215 4.00 15.94 -3.79
C GLY A 215 3.13 14.90 -3.07
N TYR A 216 2.17 14.30 -3.77
CA TYR A 216 1.33 13.24 -3.22
C TYR A 216 2.11 11.95 -2.92
N TYR A 217 3.03 11.55 -3.79
CA TYR A 217 3.86 10.37 -3.53
C TYR A 217 4.86 10.58 -2.39
N ARG A 218 5.42 11.79 -2.19
CA ARG A 218 6.21 12.11 -0.99
C ARG A 218 5.38 11.97 0.28
N LYS A 219 4.12 12.43 0.26
CA LYS A 219 3.20 12.21 1.38
C LYS A 219 2.95 10.72 1.62
N ALA A 220 2.68 9.94 0.57
CA ALA A 220 2.51 8.49 0.66
C ALA A 220 3.75 7.79 1.25
N VAL A 221 4.96 8.12 0.76
CA VAL A 221 6.22 7.58 1.31
C VAL A 221 6.41 7.98 2.77
N SER A 222 6.05 9.21 3.18
CA SER A 222 6.14 9.62 4.59
C SER A 222 5.18 8.85 5.51
N LEU A 223 4.01 8.46 5.00
CA LEU A 223 2.99 7.70 5.73
C LEU A 223 3.32 6.20 5.78
N SER A 224 4.01 5.68 4.75
CA SER A 224 4.40 4.27 4.66
C SER A 224 5.78 4.14 3.99
N PRO A 225 6.86 4.34 4.77
CA PRO A 225 8.23 4.37 4.25
C PRO A 225 8.75 3.01 3.78
N ASN A 226 8.00 1.94 4.04
CA ASN A 226 8.33 0.58 3.61
C ASN A 226 7.52 0.13 2.40
N ASP A 227 6.84 1.04 1.69
CA ASP A 227 6.11 0.72 0.46
C ASP A 227 6.99 0.82 -0.79
N PRO A 228 7.36 -0.31 -1.43
CA PRO A 228 8.20 -0.26 -2.62
C PRO A 228 7.52 0.44 -3.80
N ASP A 229 6.20 0.30 -3.95
CA ASP A 229 5.45 0.89 -5.07
C ASP A 229 5.45 2.43 -4.98
N ALA A 230 5.27 3.00 -3.79
CA ALA A 230 5.29 4.44 -3.55
C ALA A 230 6.69 5.02 -3.80
N HIS A 231 7.74 4.32 -3.35
CA HIS A 231 9.12 4.69 -3.66
C HIS A 231 9.39 4.67 -5.17
N TYR A 232 9.00 3.60 -5.86
CA TYR A 232 9.17 3.49 -7.31
C TYR A 232 8.43 4.61 -8.05
N ASN A 233 7.15 4.85 -7.74
CA ASN A 233 6.35 5.86 -8.44
C ASN A 233 6.84 7.29 -8.16
N LEU A 234 7.31 7.58 -6.94
CA LEU A 234 7.98 8.84 -6.65
C LEU A 234 9.25 8.99 -7.50
N GLY A 235 10.09 7.95 -7.58
CA GLY A 235 11.28 7.93 -8.43
C GLY A 235 10.96 8.21 -9.90
N VAL A 236 9.88 7.62 -10.43
CA VAL A 236 9.43 7.88 -11.81
C VAL A 236 9.05 9.35 -12.00
N CYS A 237 8.32 9.95 -11.06
CA CYS A 237 7.99 11.38 -11.15
C CYS A 237 9.27 12.23 -11.13
N LEU A 238 10.20 11.93 -10.22
CA LEU A 238 11.46 12.67 -10.07
C LEU A 238 12.35 12.59 -11.32
N VAL A 239 12.41 11.44 -12.01
CA VAL A 239 13.13 11.33 -13.29
C VAL A 239 12.53 12.28 -14.34
N ASN A 240 11.20 12.35 -14.44
CA ASN A 240 10.52 13.25 -15.39
C ASN A 240 10.73 14.74 -15.03
N LEU A 241 11.01 15.04 -13.76
CA LEU A 241 11.38 16.37 -13.28
C LEU A 241 12.88 16.68 -13.43
N GLY A 242 13.68 15.74 -13.94
CA GLY A 242 15.14 15.88 -14.04
C GLY A 242 15.88 15.76 -12.70
N GLN A 243 15.21 15.30 -11.64
CA GLN A 243 15.77 15.14 -10.29
C GLN A 243 16.35 13.72 -10.10
N SER A 244 17.32 13.35 -10.95
CA SER A 244 17.82 11.98 -11.09
C SER A 244 18.49 11.43 -9.83
N GLU A 245 19.19 12.26 -9.04
CA GLU A 245 19.85 11.83 -7.80
C GLU A 245 18.84 11.42 -6.72
N GLU A 246 17.77 12.23 -6.53
CA GLU A 246 16.69 11.89 -5.60
C GLU A 246 15.94 10.64 -6.07
N ALA A 247 15.66 10.55 -7.38
CA ALA A 247 15.01 9.38 -7.97
C ALA A 247 15.80 8.09 -7.72
N GLN A 248 17.13 8.15 -7.89
CA GLN A 248 18.02 7.02 -7.64
C GLN A 248 17.86 6.47 -6.20
N CYS A 249 17.85 7.35 -5.20
CA CYS A 249 17.66 6.97 -3.80
C CYS A 249 16.32 6.24 -3.60
N HIS A 250 15.25 6.72 -4.23
CA HIS A 250 13.94 6.07 -4.15
C HIS A 250 13.88 4.73 -4.87
N PHE A 251 14.49 4.59 -6.06
CA PHE A 251 14.56 3.31 -6.74
C PHE A 251 15.43 2.29 -5.99
N GLN A 252 16.54 2.73 -5.39
CA GLN A 252 17.37 1.89 -4.52
C GLN A 252 16.56 1.37 -3.33
N LYS A 253 15.79 2.26 -2.68
CA LYS A 253 14.90 1.84 -1.58
C LYS A 253 13.81 0.88 -2.05
N ALA A 254 13.25 1.08 -3.23
CA ALA A 254 12.26 0.17 -3.80
C ALA A 254 12.81 -1.25 -4.02
N VAL A 255 14.04 -1.39 -4.54
CA VAL A 255 14.67 -2.72 -4.72
C VAL A 255 15.21 -3.33 -3.41
N GLU A 256 15.55 -2.50 -2.42
CA GLU A 256 15.86 -2.97 -1.06
C GLU A 256 14.62 -3.60 -0.40
N LEU A 257 13.47 -2.92 -0.50
CA LEU A 257 12.19 -3.38 0.04
C LEU A 257 11.59 -4.54 -0.77
N LYS A 258 11.85 -4.57 -2.07
CA LYS A 258 11.34 -5.58 -3.01
C LYS A 258 12.44 -6.00 -4.00
N PRO A 259 13.27 -7.00 -3.63
CA PRO A 259 14.40 -7.45 -4.45
C PRO A 259 14.04 -8.06 -5.82
N ASP A 260 12.77 -8.35 -6.07
CA ASP A 260 12.24 -8.82 -7.36
C ASP A 260 11.55 -7.70 -8.18
N TYR A 261 11.75 -6.42 -7.82
CA TYR A 261 11.17 -5.28 -8.53
C TYR A 261 11.94 -4.94 -9.83
N ALA A 262 11.68 -5.70 -10.88
CA ALA A 262 12.37 -5.59 -12.17
C ALA A 262 12.40 -4.14 -12.73
N GLU A 263 11.27 -3.45 -12.77
CA GLU A 263 11.17 -2.11 -13.35
C GLU A 263 12.03 -1.09 -12.62
N ALA A 264 12.19 -1.20 -11.30
CA ALA A 264 13.08 -0.35 -10.52
C ALA A 264 14.55 -0.58 -10.89
N TYR A 265 14.96 -1.83 -11.14
CA TYR A 265 16.31 -2.14 -11.64
C TYR A 265 16.57 -1.55 -13.04
N PHE A 266 15.57 -1.55 -13.93
CA PHE A 266 15.73 -0.90 -15.23
C PHE A 266 15.96 0.61 -15.10
N GLN A 267 15.22 1.28 -14.20
CA GLN A 267 15.39 2.71 -13.94
C GLN A 267 16.76 3.00 -13.34
N LEU A 268 17.23 2.20 -12.38
CA LEU A 268 18.57 2.31 -11.81
C LEU A 268 19.65 2.14 -12.88
N GLY A 269 19.54 1.13 -13.73
CA GLY A 269 20.47 0.92 -14.84
C GLY A 269 20.57 2.14 -15.76
N SER A 270 19.43 2.73 -16.10
CA SER A 270 19.35 3.95 -16.93
C SER A 270 20.01 5.16 -16.25
N ILE A 271 19.77 5.36 -14.95
CA ILE A 271 20.41 6.43 -14.17
C ILE A 271 21.92 6.20 -14.09
N TYR A 272 22.39 4.98 -13.79
CA TYR A 272 23.82 4.68 -13.70
C TYR A 272 24.55 4.88 -15.04
N ILE A 273 23.90 4.58 -16.17
CA ILE A 273 24.43 4.93 -17.50
C ILE A 273 24.65 6.43 -17.61
N SER A 274 23.66 7.25 -17.24
CA SER A 274 23.77 8.72 -17.30
C SER A 274 24.88 9.28 -16.39
N GLN A 275 25.23 8.55 -15.33
CA GLN A 275 26.30 8.90 -14.38
C GLN A 275 27.66 8.29 -14.76
N ASN A 276 27.79 7.60 -15.90
CA ASN A 276 29.00 6.84 -16.29
C ASN A 276 29.45 5.79 -15.25
N LYS A 277 28.52 5.24 -14.46
CA LYS A 277 28.76 4.16 -13.50
C LYS A 277 28.50 2.81 -14.17
N LYS A 278 29.48 2.36 -14.96
CA LYS A 278 29.34 1.22 -15.89
C LYS A 278 29.06 -0.09 -15.15
N GLU A 279 29.76 -0.36 -14.06
CA GLU A 279 29.61 -1.60 -13.27
C GLU A 279 28.21 -1.70 -12.65
N GLU A 280 27.73 -0.64 -12.00
CA GLU A 280 26.40 -0.61 -11.37
C GLU A 280 25.27 -0.65 -12.41
N ALA A 281 25.47 -0.02 -13.57
CA ALA A 281 24.55 -0.10 -14.70
C ALA A 281 24.41 -1.54 -15.21
N ILE A 282 25.52 -2.24 -15.43
CA ILE A 282 25.52 -3.64 -15.87
C ILE A 282 24.78 -4.50 -14.84
N ALA A 283 25.14 -4.41 -13.57
CA ALA A 283 24.51 -5.21 -12.51
C ALA A 283 22.99 -4.99 -12.45
N SER A 284 22.54 -3.74 -12.57
CA SER A 284 21.10 -3.40 -12.53
C SER A 284 20.36 -3.93 -13.76
N LEU A 285 20.91 -3.77 -14.97
CA LEU A 285 20.28 -4.26 -16.20
C LEU A 285 20.28 -5.78 -16.28
N GLU A 286 21.32 -6.46 -15.80
CA GLU A 286 21.34 -7.92 -15.68
C GLU A 286 20.23 -8.41 -14.76
N LYS A 287 20.07 -7.77 -13.59
CA LYS A 287 19.00 -8.13 -12.65
C LYS A 287 17.60 -7.90 -13.24
N PHE A 288 17.40 -6.81 -13.98
CA PHE A 288 16.16 -6.57 -14.71
C PHE A 288 15.84 -7.69 -15.73
N ILE A 289 16.83 -8.12 -16.53
CA ILE A 289 16.66 -9.18 -17.52
C ILE A 289 16.41 -10.55 -16.87
N GLU A 290 17.08 -10.83 -15.74
CA GLU A 290 16.87 -12.04 -14.94
C GLU A 290 15.42 -12.12 -14.46
N LEU A 291 14.91 -11.02 -13.89
CA LEU A 291 13.58 -10.95 -13.29
C LEU A 291 12.46 -10.87 -14.34
N ALA A 292 12.67 -10.18 -15.46
CA ALA A 292 11.64 -9.90 -16.44
C ALA A 292 12.13 -10.08 -17.89
N PRO A 293 12.52 -11.31 -18.31
CA PRO A 293 13.14 -11.56 -19.61
C PRO A 293 12.23 -11.30 -20.81
N GLN A 294 10.91 -11.25 -20.60
CA GLN A 294 9.88 -11.00 -21.62
C GLN A 294 9.27 -9.59 -21.54
N HIS A 295 9.79 -8.72 -20.65
CA HIS A 295 9.31 -7.34 -20.55
C HIS A 295 9.57 -6.59 -21.86
N GLU A 296 8.70 -5.63 -22.21
CA GLU A 296 8.82 -4.84 -23.46
C GLU A 296 10.19 -4.13 -23.60
N LYS A 297 10.76 -3.70 -22.47
CA LYS A 297 12.09 -3.06 -22.38
C LYS A 297 13.26 -4.06 -22.35
N ALA A 298 13.03 -5.36 -22.35
CA ALA A 298 14.10 -6.36 -22.26
C ALA A 298 15.05 -6.32 -23.47
N ALA A 299 14.52 -6.08 -24.68
CA ALA A 299 15.37 -5.93 -25.87
C ALA A 299 16.32 -4.72 -25.73
N LEU A 300 15.79 -3.58 -25.28
CA LEU A 300 16.58 -2.37 -25.02
C LEU A 300 17.64 -2.61 -23.94
N ALA A 301 17.29 -3.24 -22.83
CA ALA A 301 18.24 -3.54 -21.76
C ALA A 301 19.39 -4.47 -22.24
N ARG A 302 19.11 -5.45 -23.11
CA ARG A 302 20.16 -6.29 -23.72
C ARG A 302 21.11 -5.48 -24.61
N GLN A 303 20.57 -4.57 -25.43
CA GLN A 303 21.39 -3.68 -26.27
C GLN A 303 22.29 -2.76 -25.42
N LEU A 304 21.75 -2.20 -24.34
CA LEU A 304 22.52 -1.38 -23.39
C LEU A 304 23.63 -2.20 -22.72
N LEU A 305 23.35 -3.44 -22.32
CA LEU A 305 24.36 -4.34 -21.76
C LEU A 305 25.48 -4.65 -22.75
N GLU A 306 25.17 -4.92 -24.03
CA GLU A 306 26.18 -5.14 -25.07
C GLU A 306 27.04 -3.91 -25.29
N TYR A 307 26.43 -2.72 -25.30
CA TYR A 307 27.17 -1.45 -25.42
C TYR A 307 28.10 -1.24 -24.23
N LEU A 308 27.59 -1.46 -23.01
CA LEU A 308 28.37 -1.26 -21.79
C LEU A 308 29.49 -2.29 -21.63
N LYS A 309 29.38 -3.51 -22.18
CA LYS A 309 30.42 -4.54 -22.05
C LYS A 309 31.55 -4.42 -23.08
N LYS A 310 31.39 -3.59 -24.10
CA LYS A 310 32.47 -3.19 -25.01
C LYS A 310 33.39 -2.18 -24.34
#